data_AF-A0A0S8D3J2-F1
#
_entry.id   AF-A0A0S8D3J2-F1
#
_cell.length_a   1.000
_cell.length_b   1.000
_cell.length_c   1.000
_cell.angle_alpha   90.00
_cell.angle_beta   90.00
_cell.angle_gamma   90.00
#
_symmetry.space_group_name_H-M   'P 1'
#
loop_
_entity.id
_entity.type
_entity.pdbx_description
1 polymer ?
#
loop_
_entity_poly.entity_id
_entity_poly.type
_entity_poly.pdbx_seq_one_letter_code
_entity_poly.pdbx_strand_id
1 'polypeptide(L)'
;MSNPTSADNRHGIVTLAEAIILQSLEDLWSPEHRQESECFFCGEGFSICSEIAGLQIKKSSGILNLIGGIQIGKTDRKHSA
;
A
#
# COMPACT_ATOMS: atom_id res chain seq x y z
N MET A 1 7.36 10.50 38.39
CA MET A 1 6.62 11.12 37.26
C MET A 1 7.18 10.50 35.99
N SER A 2 6.42 9.62 35.34
CA SER A 2 6.86 8.94 34.12
C SER A 2 6.52 9.81 32.90
N ASN A 3 7.48 10.10 32.04
CA ASN A 3 7.29 10.92 30.83
C ASN A 3 6.25 10.27 29.89
N PRO A 4 5.14 10.96 29.52
CA PRO A 4 4.12 10.41 28.63
C PRO A 4 4.47 10.48 27.14
N THR A 5 5.62 11.06 26.77
CA THR A 5 5.93 11.48 25.39
C THR A 5 6.33 10.37 24.41
N SER A 6 6.60 9.15 24.87
CA SER A 6 7.17 8.09 24.02
C SER A 6 6.12 7.21 23.33
N ALA A 7 4.92 7.09 23.90
CA ALA A 7 3.87 6.21 23.37
C ALA A 7 3.03 6.87 22.27
N ASP A 8 2.87 8.19 22.34
CA ASP A 8 2.04 9.00 21.44
C ASP A 8 2.58 9.01 19.99
N ASN A 9 3.89 9.22 19.84
CA ASN A 9 4.53 9.27 18.52
C ASN A 9 4.45 7.95 17.75
N ARG A 10 4.50 6.80 18.45
CA ARG A 10 4.37 5.50 17.79
C ARG A 10 2.97 5.32 17.22
N HIS A 11 1.95 5.78 17.94
CA HIS A 11 0.57 5.71 17.49
C HIS A 11 0.35 6.58 16.24
N GLY A 12 0.87 7.81 16.23
CA GLY A 12 0.79 8.69 15.06
C GLY A 12 1.43 8.09 13.80
N ILE A 13 2.58 7.41 13.94
CA ILE A 13 3.26 6.76 12.81
C ILE A 13 2.45 5.57 12.27
N VAL A 14 1.83 4.77 13.16
CA VAL A 14 0.92 3.67 12.79
C VAL A 14 -0.28 4.22 12.02
N THR A 15 -0.94 5.24 12.55
CA THR A 15 -2.11 5.87 11.92
C THR A 15 -1.77 6.48 10.56
N LEU A 16 -0.59 7.08 10.42
CA LEU A 16 -0.14 7.61 9.13
C LEU A 16 0.05 6.49 8.09
N ALA A 17 0.68 5.37 8.49
CA ALA A 17 0.87 4.23 7.60
C ALA A 17 -0.47 3.62 7.15
N GLU A 18 -1.44 3.49 8.07
CA GLU A 18 -2.81 3.06 7.75
C GLU A 18 -3.48 4.03 6.77
N ALA A 19 -3.38 5.34 7.01
CA ALA A 19 -3.96 6.35 6.13
C ALA A 19 -3.36 6.30 4.71
N ILE A 20 -2.05 6.13 4.58
CA ILE A 20 -1.38 5.99 3.28
C ILE A 20 -1.90 4.76 2.52
N ILE A 21 -2.05 3.62 3.21
CA ILE A 21 -2.59 2.39 2.60
C ILE A 21 -4.03 2.60 2.13
N LEU A 22 -4.88 3.23 2.96
CA LEU A 22 -6.28 3.47 2.63
C LEU A 22 -6.44 4.47 1.48
N GLN A 23 -5.65 5.56 1.48
CA GLN A 23 -5.63 6.53 0.40
C GLN A 23 -5.20 5.86 -0.92
N SER A 24 -4.12 5.09 -0.88
CA SER A 24 -3.62 4.37 -2.06
C SER A 24 -4.67 3.38 -2.59
N LEU A 25 -5.44 2.75 -1.70
CA LEU A 25 -6.54 1.86 -2.07
C LEU A 25 -7.67 2.63 -2.77
N GLU A 26 -8.10 3.78 -2.24
CA GLU A 26 -9.09 4.65 -2.87
C GLU A 26 -8.64 5.13 -4.26
N ASP A 27 -7.37 5.52 -4.36
CA ASP A 27 -6.76 6.05 -5.58
C ASP A 27 -6.70 5.03 -6.73
N LEU A 28 -6.83 3.72 -6.47
CA LEU A 28 -6.96 2.69 -7.53
C LEU A 28 -8.22 2.85 -8.39
N TRP A 29 -9.26 3.51 -7.87
CA TRP A 29 -10.46 3.87 -8.61
C TRP A 29 -10.37 5.22 -9.33
N SER A 30 -9.32 6.01 -9.09
CA SER A 30 -9.06 7.25 -9.80
C SER A 30 -8.09 7.02 -10.95
N PRO A 31 -8.48 7.22 -12.24
CA PRO A 31 -7.59 7.00 -13.37
C PRO A 31 -6.27 7.80 -13.30
N GLU A 32 -6.31 8.96 -12.64
CA GLU A 32 -5.17 9.88 -12.50
C GLU A 32 -4.11 9.38 -11.50
N HIS A 33 -4.52 8.61 -10.48
CA HIS A 33 -3.64 8.15 -9.40
C HIS A 33 -3.43 6.63 -9.40
N ARG A 34 -4.25 5.89 -10.17
CA ARG A 34 -4.24 4.43 -10.21
C ARG A 34 -2.86 3.84 -10.48
N GLN A 35 -2.10 4.39 -11.44
CA GLN A 35 -0.78 3.86 -11.78
C GLN A 35 0.20 4.01 -10.60
N GLU A 36 0.17 5.14 -9.91
CA GLU A 36 1.01 5.40 -8.75
C GLU A 36 0.64 4.47 -7.59
N SER A 37 -0.66 4.24 -7.37
CA SER A 37 -1.16 3.31 -6.36
C SER A 37 -0.82 1.85 -6.69
N GLU A 38 -0.93 1.43 -7.95
CA GLU A 38 -0.45 0.11 -8.40
C GLU A 38 1.05 -0.06 -8.12
N CYS A 39 1.85 0.97 -8.43
CA CYS A 39 3.29 0.99 -8.11
C CYS A 39 3.56 0.93 -6.59
N PHE A 40 2.75 1.60 -5.78
CA PHE A 40 2.86 1.55 -4.32
C PHE A 40 2.58 0.14 -3.78
N PHE A 41 1.47 -0.49 -4.19
CA PHE A 41 1.08 -1.83 -3.74
C PHE A 41 2.03 -2.93 -4.21
N CYS A 42 2.66 -2.76 -5.38
CA CYS A 42 3.68 -3.69 -5.89
C CYS A 42 5.11 -3.36 -5.40
N GLY A 43 5.31 -2.22 -4.75
CA GLY A 43 6.63 -1.72 -4.35
C GLY A 43 6.93 -1.87 -2.86
N GLU A 44 8.08 -1.33 -2.44
CA GLU A 44 8.53 -1.35 -1.05
C GLU A 44 7.64 -0.49 -0.13
N GLY A 45 6.99 0.53 -0.68
CA GLY A 45 6.11 1.44 0.08
C GLY A 45 4.99 0.72 0.82
N PHE A 46 4.33 -0.23 0.15
CA PHE A 46 3.29 -1.03 0.78
C PHE A 46 3.85 -2.00 1.84
N SER A 47 5.02 -2.59 1.60
CA SER A 47 5.68 -3.46 2.59
C SER A 47 6.01 -2.69 3.87
N ILE A 48 6.60 -1.50 3.73
CA ILE A 48 6.97 -0.62 4.85
C ILE A 48 5.74 -0.15 5.61
N CYS A 49 4.72 0.35 4.91
CA CYS A 49 3.49 0.82 5.56
C CYS A 49 2.75 -0.33 6.25
N SER A 50 2.73 -1.52 5.64
CA SER A 50 2.11 -2.72 6.23
C SER A 50 2.82 -3.14 7.51
N GLU A 51 4.15 -3.14 7.51
CA GLU A 51 4.95 -3.47 8.70
C GLU A 51 4.69 -2.46 9.84
N ILE A 52 4.70 -1.17 9.51
CA ILE A 52 4.45 -0.08 10.47
C ILE A 52 3.02 -0.17 11.02
N ALA A 53 2.03 -0.39 10.17
CA ALA A 53 0.62 -0.54 10.55
C ALA A 53 0.32 -1.87 11.29
N GLY A 54 1.31 -2.77 11.39
CA GLY A 54 1.11 -4.09 12.00
C GLY A 54 0.23 -5.03 11.17
N LEU A 55 0.10 -4.79 9.86
CA LEU A 55 -0.56 -5.70 8.94
C LEU A 55 0.33 -6.92 8.72
N GLN A 56 -0.15 -8.08 9.18
CA GLN A 56 0.54 -9.35 8.95
C GLN A 56 0.55 -9.69 7.44
N ILE A 57 1.68 -10.14 6.92
CA ILE A 57 1.91 -10.48 5.50
C ILE A 57 0.82 -11.42 4.94
N LYS A 58 0.27 -12.33 5.76
CA LYS A 58 -0.83 -13.24 5.38
C LYS A 58 -2.18 -12.55 5.17
N LYS A 59 -2.39 -11.35 5.72
CA LYS A 59 -3.56 -10.49 5.51
C LYS A 59 -3.34 -9.49 4.38
N SER A 60 -2.10 -9.04 4.19
CA SER A 60 -1.72 -8.15 3.08
C SER A 60 -1.91 -8.81 1.71
N SER A 61 -1.75 -10.13 1.60
CA SER A 61 -2.12 -10.88 0.38
C SER A 61 -3.62 -10.85 0.09
N GLY A 62 -4.48 -10.69 1.10
CA GLY A 62 -5.91 -10.48 0.93
C GLY A 62 -6.22 -9.12 0.28
N ILE A 63 -5.49 -8.08 0.70
CA ILE A 63 -5.57 -6.74 0.09
C ILE A 63 -5.06 -6.79 -1.36
N LEU A 64 -3.92 -7.44 -1.59
CA LEU A 64 -3.39 -7.62 -2.96
C LEU A 64 -4.33 -8.46 -3.83
N ASN A 65 -5.03 -9.46 -3.29
CA ASN A 65 -6.03 -10.25 -4.03
C ASN A 65 -7.32 -9.47 -4.30
N LEU A 66 -7.73 -8.58 -3.39
CA LEU A 66 -8.82 -7.61 -3.63
C LEU A 66 -8.48 -6.67 -4.78
N ILE A 67 -7.21 -6.26 -4.87
CA ILE A 67 -6.67 -5.45 -5.97
C ILE A 67 -6.44 -6.32 -7.23
N GLY A 68 -6.13 -7.60 -7.09
CA GLY A 68 -5.79 -8.55 -8.17
C GLY A 68 -6.90 -8.90 -9.16
N GLY A 69 -8.08 -8.26 -9.07
CA GLY A 69 -8.98 -8.11 -10.22
C GLY A 69 -8.39 -7.22 -11.33
N ILE A 70 -7.33 -6.47 -11.02
CA ILE A 70 -6.50 -5.74 -11.97
C ILE A 70 -5.61 -6.77 -12.67
N GLN A 71 -6.06 -7.23 -13.84
CA GLN A 71 -5.21 -7.97 -14.76
C GLN A 71 -4.01 -7.08 -15.09
N ILE A 72 -2.85 -7.41 -14.52
CA ILE A 72 -1.57 -6.87 -14.97
C ILE A 72 -1.46 -7.28 -16.44
N GLY A 73 -1.76 -6.33 -17.32
CA GLY A 73 -1.56 -6.47 -18.75
C GLY A 73 -0.11 -6.88 -18.94
N LYS A 74 0.10 -8.10 -19.43
CA LYS A 74 1.36 -8.46 -20.08
C LYS A 74 1.61 -7.37 -21.11
N THR A 75 2.63 -6.55 -20.89
CA THR A 75 3.24 -5.76 -21.96
C THR A 75 3.76 -6.73 -23.00
N ASP A 76 2.90 -7.09 -23.96
CA ASP A 76 3.30 -7.65 -25.24
C ASP A 76 4.12 -6.58 -25.95
N ARG A 77 5.44 -6.61 -25.74
CA ARG A 77 6.37 -6.00 -26.68
C ARG A 77 6.34 -6.83 -27.96
N LYS A 78 5.38 -6.55 -28.84
CA LYS A 78 5.52 -6.88 -30.26
C LYS A 78 6.65 -6.02 -30.81
N HIS A 79 7.84 -6.60 -30.92
CA HIS A 79 8.84 -6.10 -31.86
C HIS A 79 8.57 -6.81 -33.18
N SER A 80 7.96 -6.08 -34.10
CA SER A 80 8.05 -6.37 -35.53
C SER A 80 9.49 -6.09 -35.99
N ALA A 81 10.11 -7.09 -36.61
CA ALA A 81 11.01 -6.96 -37.75
C ALA A 81 11.16 -8.34 -38.39
#